data_AF-A0A7C1CIE0-F1
#
_entry.id   AF-A0A7C1CIE0-F1
#
_cell.length_a   1.000
_cell.length_b   1.000
_cell.length_c   1.000
_cell.angle_alpha   90.00
_cell.angle_beta   90.00
_cell.angle_gamma   90.00
#
_symmetry.space_group_name_H-M   'P 1'
#
loop_
_entity.id
_entity.type
_entity.pdbx_description
1 polymer ?
#
loop_
_entity_poly.entity_id
_entity_poly.type
_entity_poly.pdbx_seq_one_letter_code
_entity_poly.pdbx_strand_id
1 'polypeptide(L)'
;MKVPSLILCLVLVCTLNCYGARVVVTVPPSIAEIQMLSGGTSAVLEHLRNRFSSQVSSLEEHYRLKMLTKEVEQASNLWEEQKKGYADRVSSLRNSYISKLSFTIGSINIAISPESSSLGDIMFHYAVHNSSDRIITDITFRPSIGSKVLPTTTALVLEFIHPQTLKLGLAPGETMTNNGHDPERFQFFIGNLSREELQQIRSDLSGSFAIEVLDLHFSSEKGYKGHIRVMDVEEAFEAQLKPIRNTLMKTETELASRRNAHALAQEAFSSDRRKVMAEYTSAVEKLKRSSLRYKSAVDSKKGRSIFEDIDVGTYLLYATNETGEAIFEEINVHEGKNQLTIHALREDPFLP
;
A
#
# COMPACT_ATOMS: atom_id res chain seq x y z
N MET A 1 -37.20 66.55 -73.84
CA MET A 1 -37.95 65.42 -73.24
C MET A 1 -36.98 64.54 -72.45
N LYS A 2 -37.23 64.46 -71.14
CA LYS A 2 -36.88 63.43 -70.13
C LYS A 2 -35.53 62.66 -70.21
N VAL A 3 -34.71 62.96 -69.20
CA VAL A 3 -33.65 62.17 -68.53
C VAL A 3 -34.30 61.07 -67.64
N PRO A 4 -33.65 60.01 -67.14
CA PRO A 4 -32.80 58.95 -67.74
C PRO A 4 -33.29 57.50 -67.41
N SER A 5 -32.83 56.48 -68.13
CA SER A 5 -33.09 55.05 -67.85
C SER A 5 -32.13 54.42 -66.81
N LEU A 6 -31.87 55.08 -65.68
CA LEU A 6 -30.91 54.61 -64.66
C LEU A 6 -31.55 54.17 -63.32
N ILE A 7 -32.85 53.89 -63.27
CA ILE A 7 -33.55 53.61 -62.00
C ILE A 7 -34.26 52.23 -61.95
N LEU A 8 -34.20 51.41 -63.00
CA LEU A 8 -35.04 50.19 -63.05
C LEU A 8 -34.38 48.86 -62.66
N CYS A 9 -33.11 48.82 -62.26
CA CYS A 9 -32.53 47.63 -61.63
C CYS A 9 -31.80 47.92 -60.31
N LEU A 10 -31.99 49.11 -59.73
CA LEU A 10 -31.67 49.38 -58.33
C LEU A 10 -32.79 48.90 -57.37
N VAL A 11 -33.84 48.26 -57.89
CA VAL A 11 -34.99 47.72 -57.12
C VAL A 11 -34.87 46.20 -56.90
N LEU A 12 -33.78 45.57 -57.32
CA LEU A 12 -33.43 44.19 -56.95
C LEU A 12 -32.50 44.10 -55.73
N VAL A 13 -32.27 45.21 -55.05
CA VAL A 13 -31.46 45.32 -53.83
C VAL A 13 -32.41 45.82 -52.73
N CYS A 14 -32.48 45.11 -51.61
CA CYS A 14 -33.29 45.38 -50.41
C CYS A 14 -34.73 44.81 -50.36
N THR A 15 -34.90 43.52 -50.63
CA THR A 15 -35.82 42.69 -49.80
C THR A 15 -35.02 41.63 -49.03
N LEU A 16 -33.85 42.01 -48.53
CA LEU A 16 -33.26 41.34 -47.36
C LEU A 16 -33.93 41.94 -46.13
N ASN A 17 -35.15 41.48 -45.83
CA ASN A 17 -35.60 41.49 -44.44
C ASN A 17 -34.75 40.44 -43.70
N CYS A 18 -33.47 40.76 -43.48
CA CYS A 18 -32.65 40.08 -42.49
C CYS A 18 -33.19 40.52 -41.12
N TYR A 19 -34.34 39.97 -40.71
CA TYR A 19 -34.74 40.04 -39.31
C TYR A 19 -33.82 39.07 -38.57
N GLY A 20 -32.68 39.60 -38.11
CA GLY A 20 -31.83 38.84 -37.21
C GLY A 20 -32.63 38.48 -35.95
N ALA A 21 -32.50 37.22 -35.53
CA ALA A 21 -33.16 36.73 -34.35
C ALA A 21 -32.59 37.39 -33.10
N ARG A 22 -33.45 37.57 -32.09
CA ARG A 22 -33.07 38.05 -30.77
C ARG A 22 -33.08 36.89 -29.79
N VAL A 23 -31.94 36.58 -29.18
CA VAL A 23 -31.84 35.53 -28.16
C VAL A 23 -31.66 36.16 -26.80
N VAL A 24 -32.55 35.83 -25.86
CA VAL A 24 -32.50 36.31 -24.48
C VAL A 24 -32.26 35.11 -23.58
N VAL A 25 -31.14 35.14 -22.84
CA VAL A 25 -30.74 34.04 -21.97
C VAL A 25 -30.69 34.52 -20.53
N THR A 26 -31.45 33.86 -19.66
CA THR A 26 -31.37 34.04 -18.21
C THR A 26 -30.45 32.95 -17.65
N VAL A 27 -29.47 33.33 -16.83
CA VAL A 27 -28.44 32.42 -16.30
C VAL A 27 -28.38 32.42 -14.78
N PRO A 28 -27.85 31.35 -14.17
CA PRO A 28 -27.53 31.33 -12.74
C PRO A 28 -26.54 32.44 -12.36
N PRO A 29 -26.49 32.82 -11.07
CA PRO A 29 -25.44 33.70 -10.54
C PRO A 29 -24.05 33.15 -10.86
N SER A 30 -23.02 33.99 -10.84
CA SER A 30 -21.59 33.67 -11.12
C SER A 30 -21.17 33.53 -12.59
N ILE A 31 -22.10 33.63 -13.54
CA ILE A 31 -21.76 33.71 -14.98
C ILE A 31 -21.60 35.17 -15.40
N ALA A 32 -20.40 35.56 -15.84
CA ALA A 32 -20.12 36.92 -16.32
C ALA A 32 -20.41 37.10 -17.82
N GLU A 33 -20.34 36.02 -18.59
CA GLU A 33 -20.31 36.05 -20.05
C GLU A 33 -20.92 34.78 -20.64
N ILE A 34 -21.64 34.92 -21.74
CA ILE A 34 -22.21 33.81 -22.49
C ILE A 34 -21.70 33.83 -23.94
N GLN A 35 -21.37 32.65 -24.44
CA GLN A 35 -20.90 32.40 -25.78
C GLN A 35 -21.90 31.51 -26.52
N MET A 36 -22.11 31.77 -27.80
CA MET A 36 -22.80 30.87 -28.71
C MET A 36 -21.76 30.26 -29.65
N LEU A 37 -21.58 28.96 -29.53
CA LEU A 37 -20.71 28.15 -30.37
C LEU A 37 -21.52 27.52 -31.50
N SER A 38 -20.86 27.09 -32.58
CA SER A 38 -21.52 26.38 -33.68
C SER A 38 -22.20 25.09 -33.20
N GLY A 39 -23.35 24.70 -33.78
CA GLY A 39 -24.05 23.47 -33.39
C GLY A 39 -23.21 22.19 -33.51
N GLY A 40 -22.25 22.14 -34.45
CA GLY A 40 -21.35 20.99 -34.62
C GLY A 40 -20.27 20.82 -33.54
N THR A 41 -20.14 21.77 -32.59
CA THR A 41 -19.06 21.76 -31.61
C THR A 41 -19.08 20.51 -30.72
N SER A 42 -20.27 20.06 -30.30
CA SER A 42 -20.44 18.88 -29.43
C SER A 42 -19.89 17.62 -30.08
N ALA A 43 -20.23 17.37 -31.35
CA ALA A 43 -19.74 16.20 -32.09
C ALA A 43 -18.21 16.20 -32.28
N VAL A 44 -17.61 17.36 -32.55
CA VAL A 44 -16.15 17.48 -32.67
C VAL A 44 -15.47 17.29 -31.32
N LEU A 45 -16.05 17.80 -30.23
CA LEU A 45 -15.53 17.63 -28.88
C LEU A 45 -15.57 16.16 -28.43
N GLU A 46 -16.67 15.46 -28.71
CA GLU A 46 -16.78 14.01 -28.48
C GLU A 46 -15.73 13.24 -29.30
N HIS A 47 -15.53 13.59 -30.56
CA HIS A 47 -14.47 12.99 -31.39
C HIS A 47 -13.07 13.21 -30.79
N LEU A 48 -12.76 14.43 -30.32
CA LEU A 48 -11.49 14.74 -29.66
C LEU A 48 -11.30 13.93 -28.36
N ARG A 49 -12.35 13.78 -27.54
CA ARG A 49 -12.33 12.95 -26.32
C ARG A 49 -12.07 11.48 -26.64
N ASN A 50 -12.81 10.92 -27.61
CA ASN A 50 -12.62 9.53 -28.03
C ASN A 50 -11.20 9.30 -28.57
N ARG A 51 -10.65 10.24 -29.34
CA ARG A 51 -9.26 10.19 -29.79
C ARG A 51 -8.27 10.23 -28.63
N PHE A 52 -8.45 11.14 -27.68
CA PHE A 52 -7.61 11.23 -26.48
C PHE A 52 -7.64 9.92 -25.69
N SER A 53 -8.82 9.39 -25.37
CA SER A 53 -8.96 8.11 -24.65
C SER A 53 -8.33 6.94 -25.40
N SER A 54 -8.47 6.88 -26.73
CA SER A 54 -7.83 5.87 -27.56
C SER A 54 -6.30 5.99 -27.56
N GLN A 55 -5.75 7.21 -27.64
CA GLN A 55 -4.31 7.43 -27.55
C GLN A 55 -3.76 7.05 -26.17
N VAL A 56 -4.43 7.42 -25.08
CA VAL A 56 -4.03 7.03 -23.72
C VAL A 56 -4.07 5.50 -23.57
N SER A 57 -5.12 4.85 -24.06
CA SER A 57 -5.23 3.39 -24.02
C SER A 57 -4.11 2.71 -24.82
N SER A 58 -3.76 3.25 -25.99
CA SER A 58 -2.65 2.77 -26.81
C SER A 58 -1.29 2.97 -26.10
N LEU A 59 -1.10 4.08 -25.39
CA LEU A 59 0.09 4.29 -24.55
C LEU A 59 0.18 3.27 -23.41
N GLU A 60 -0.93 2.98 -22.72
CA GLU A 60 -0.95 1.96 -21.66
C GLU A 60 -0.55 0.57 -22.19
N GLU A 61 -1.03 0.21 -23.38
CA GLU A 61 -0.69 -1.04 -24.05
C GLU A 61 0.76 -1.06 -24.53
N HIS A 62 1.23 0.04 -25.15
CA HIS A 62 2.60 0.19 -25.63
C HIS A 62 3.63 0.00 -24.50
N TYR A 63 3.36 0.61 -23.34
CA TYR A 63 4.19 0.47 -22.15
C TYR A 63 3.90 -0.81 -21.33
N ARG A 64 2.97 -1.65 -21.79
CA ARG A 64 2.61 -2.95 -21.18
C ARG A 64 2.27 -2.84 -19.68
N LEU A 65 1.70 -1.72 -19.23
CA LEU A 65 1.55 -1.43 -17.80
C LEU A 65 0.78 -2.52 -17.06
N LYS A 66 -0.38 -2.95 -17.59
CA LYS A 66 -1.19 -4.02 -17.00
C LYS A 66 -0.43 -5.34 -16.83
N MET A 67 0.41 -5.70 -17.81
CA MET A 67 1.21 -6.90 -17.75
C MET A 67 2.30 -6.77 -16.68
N LEU A 68 3.03 -5.66 -16.68
CA LEU A 68 4.10 -5.40 -15.70
C LEU A 68 3.54 -5.36 -14.27
N THR A 69 2.36 -4.78 -14.04
CA THR A 69 1.68 -4.81 -12.74
C THR A 69 1.43 -6.24 -12.29
N LYS A 70 0.91 -7.10 -13.19
CA LYS A 70 0.67 -8.52 -12.91
C LYS A 70 1.96 -9.30 -12.64
N GLU A 71 3.03 -9.03 -13.40
CA GLU A 71 4.34 -9.66 -13.17
C GLU A 71 4.94 -9.28 -11.82
N VAL A 72 4.81 -8.01 -11.41
CA VAL A 72 5.24 -7.55 -10.07
C VAL A 72 4.44 -8.25 -8.97
N GLU A 73 3.12 -8.37 -9.13
CA GLU A 73 2.26 -9.07 -8.17
C GLU A 73 2.65 -10.56 -8.06
N GLN A 74 2.83 -11.24 -9.18
CA GLN A 74 3.26 -12.65 -9.20
C GLN A 74 4.63 -12.86 -8.56
N ALA A 75 5.61 -12.00 -8.89
CA ALA A 75 6.94 -12.06 -8.29
C ALA A 75 6.90 -11.76 -6.77
N SER A 76 6.03 -10.85 -6.34
CA SER A 76 5.84 -10.51 -4.93
C SER A 76 5.25 -11.68 -4.15
N ASN A 77 4.22 -12.33 -4.69
CA ASN A 77 3.60 -13.51 -4.08
C ASN A 77 4.59 -14.67 -3.97
N LEU A 78 5.36 -14.92 -5.03
CA LEU A 78 6.40 -15.96 -5.02
C LEU A 78 7.48 -15.66 -3.97
N TRP A 79 7.94 -14.40 -3.85
CA TRP A 79 8.93 -14.04 -2.83
C TRP A 79 8.40 -14.24 -1.42
N GLU A 80 7.16 -13.85 -1.12
CA GLU A 80 6.54 -14.09 0.19
C GLU A 80 6.38 -15.58 0.48
N GLU A 81 6.00 -16.39 -0.51
CA GLU A 81 5.93 -17.85 -0.37
C GLU A 81 7.31 -18.45 -0.03
N GLN A 82 8.36 -18.06 -0.76
CA GLN A 82 9.72 -18.54 -0.51
C GLN A 82 10.26 -18.08 0.85
N LYS A 83 9.96 -16.84 1.24
CA LYS A 83 10.36 -16.27 2.53
C LYS A 83 9.70 -17.01 3.68
N LYS A 84 8.39 -17.29 3.56
CA LYS A 84 7.66 -18.11 4.52
C LYS A 84 8.22 -19.52 4.57
N GLY A 85 8.43 -20.17 3.43
CA GLY A 85 9.01 -21.51 3.35
C GLY A 85 10.39 -21.62 4.01
N TYR A 86 11.22 -20.58 3.85
CA TYR A 86 12.51 -20.49 4.55
C TYR A 86 12.34 -20.41 6.08
N ALA A 87 11.49 -19.49 6.56
CA ALA A 87 11.22 -19.33 7.99
C ALA A 87 10.59 -20.59 8.62
N ASP A 88 9.68 -21.25 7.90
CA ASP A 88 9.07 -22.50 8.32
C ASP A 88 10.12 -23.62 8.41
N ARG A 89 11.07 -23.67 7.47
CA ARG A 89 12.16 -24.65 7.52
C ARG A 89 13.11 -24.42 8.69
N VAL A 90 13.49 -23.17 8.97
CA VAL A 90 14.30 -22.81 10.15
C VAL A 90 13.57 -23.20 11.44
N SER A 91 12.27 -22.86 11.55
CA SER A 91 11.45 -23.20 12.70
C SER A 91 11.28 -24.71 12.88
N SER A 92 11.10 -25.45 11.78
CA SER A 92 11.02 -26.92 11.80
C SER A 92 12.32 -27.56 12.28
N LEU A 93 13.48 -27.06 11.84
CA LEU A 93 14.78 -27.52 12.32
C LEU A 93 14.93 -27.23 13.82
N ARG A 94 14.67 -25.99 14.25
CA ARG A 94 14.69 -25.60 15.66
C ARG A 94 13.84 -26.54 16.52
N ASN A 95 12.57 -26.69 16.18
CA ASN A 95 11.62 -27.49 16.96
C ASN A 95 12.00 -28.98 16.97
N SER A 96 12.54 -29.50 15.86
CA SER A 96 13.04 -30.88 15.81
C SER A 96 14.19 -31.08 16.79
N TYR A 97 15.14 -30.15 16.89
CA TYR A 97 16.24 -30.27 17.85
C TYR A 97 15.80 -29.99 19.29
N ILE A 98 14.83 -29.09 19.52
CA ILE A 98 14.25 -28.87 20.85
C ILE A 98 13.62 -30.18 21.34
N SER A 99 12.88 -30.88 20.49
CA SER A 99 12.24 -32.16 20.84
C SER A 99 13.23 -33.29 21.17
N LYS A 100 14.51 -33.12 20.80
CA LYS A 100 15.59 -34.08 21.11
C LYS A 100 16.34 -33.74 22.40
N LEU A 101 16.01 -32.63 23.05
CA LEU A 101 16.47 -32.33 24.40
C LEU A 101 15.44 -32.85 25.41
N SER A 102 15.91 -33.64 26.36
CA SER A 102 15.09 -34.08 27.49
C SER A 102 15.58 -33.40 28.76
N PHE A 103 14.70 -32.58 29.35
CA PHE A 103 14.95 -31.93 30.63
C PHE A 103 14.20 -32.63 31.76
N THR A 104 14.92 -32.89 32.84
CA THR A 104 14.37 -33.36 34.11
C THR A 104 14.71 -32.32 35.17
N ILE A 105 13.69 -31.74 35.80
CA ILE A 105 13.91 -30.86 36.94
C ILE A 105 14.01 -31.71 38.20
N GLY A 106 15.18 -31.66 38.85
CA GLY A 106 15.50 -32.52 40.00
C GLY A 106 14.96 -31.97 41.32
N SER A 107 15.20 -30.68 41.59
CA SER A 107 14.68 -29.99 42.77
C SER A 107 14.43 -28.52 42.47
N ILE A 108 13.42 -27.94 43.12
CA ILE A 108 13.01 -26.54 42.95
C ILE A 108 12.78 -25.93 44.33
N ASN A 109 13.26 -24.70 44.53
CA ASN A 109 12.96 -23.85 45.66
C ASN A 109 12.50 -22.49 45.15
N ILE A 110 11.41 -21.96 45.70
CA ILE A 110 10.93 -20.62 45.39
C ILE A 110 10.87 -19.78 46.66
N ALA A 111 11.49 -18.61 46.62
CA ALA A 111 11.38 -17.61 47.65
C ALA A 111 10.58 -16.40 47.13
N ILE A 112 9.41 -16.16 47.72
CA ILE A 112 8.60 -14.96 47.46
C ILE A 112 8.70 -14.09 48.72
N SER A 113 9.46 -13.00 48.65
CA SER A 113 9.67 -12.09 49.78
C SER A 113 8.35 -11.41 50.17
N PRO A 114 7.91 -11.47 51.45
CA PRO A 114 6.70 -10.78 51.90
C PRO A 114 6.86 -9.26 52.00
N GLU A 115 8.09 -8.75 52.16
CA GLU A 115 8.37 -7.37 52.56
C GLU A 115 8.94 -6.49 51.42
N SER A 116 9.39 -7.08 50.32
CA SER A 116 9.91 -6.39 49.11
C SER A 116 9.07 -6.76 47.88
N SER A 117 7.93 -6.08 47.74
CA SER A 117 6.76 -6.40 46.92
C SER A 117 6.89 -6.33 45.39
N SER A 118 7.96 -6.85 44.78
CA SER A 118 8.05 -6.86 43.31
C SER A 118 8.67 -8.09 42.67
N LEU A 119 9.46 -8.90 43.39
CA LEU A 119 10.23 -10.01 42.80
C LEU A 119 10.08 -11.33 43.56
N GLY A 120 9.94 -12.42 42.82
CA GLY A 120 10.06 -13.79 43.29
C GLY A 120 11.33 -14.43 42.74
N ASP A 121 11.97 -15.27 43.55
CA ASP A 121 13.20 -15.99 43.20
C ASP A 121 12.91 -17.48 43.04
N ILE A 122 13.42 -18.08 41.96
CA ILE A 122 13.39 -19.53 41.73
C ILE A 122 14.81 -20.05 41.66
N MET A 123 15.08 -21.10 42.42
CA MET A 123 16.33 -21.87 42.39
C MET A 123 16.00 -23.31 42.02
N PHE A 124 16.69 -23.88 41.03
CA PHE A 124 16.42 -25.26 40.60
C PHE A 124 17.67 -26.01 40.17
N HIS A 125 17.62 -27.33 40.32
CA HIS A 125 18.57 -28.25 39.72
C HIS A 125 17.93 -28.98 38.55
N TYR A 126 18.73 -29.28 37.54
CA TYR A 126 18.29 -29.96 36.33
C TYR A 126 19.25 -31.08 35.95
N ALA A 127 18.71 -32.04 35.22
CA ALA A 127 19.46 -32.93 34.34
C ALA A 127 18.93 -32.73 32.91
N VAL A 128 19.84 -32.61 31.95
CA VAL A 128 19.52 -32.47 30.54
C VAL A 128 20.21 -33.56 29.74
N HIS A 129 19.48 -34.22 28.86
CA HIS A 129 20.01 -35.22 27.94
C HIS A 129 19.83 -34.76 26.49
N ASN A 130 20.89 -34.91 25.69
CA ASN A 130 20.87 -34.56 24.27
C ASN A 130 20.81 -35.81 23.39
N SER A 131 19.63 -36.10 22.83
CA SER A 131 19.43 -37.20 21.88
C SER A 131 19.65 -36.78 20.42
N SER A 132 20.18 -35.59 20.18
CA SER A 132 20.51 -35.11 18.83
C SER A 132 21.91 -35.53 18.37
N ASP A 133 22.21 -35.22 17.12
CA ASP A 133 23.50 -35.43 16.46
C ASP A 133 24.41 -34.19 16.47
N ARG A 134 24.07 -33.16 17.26
CA ARG A 134 24.84 -31.90 17.38
C ARG A 134 25.24 -31.64 18.82
N ILE A 135 26.32 -30.89 19.01
CA ILE A 135 26.68 -30.33 20.32
C ILE A 135 25.81 -29.09 20.52
N ILE A 136 25.07 -29.06 21.63
CA ILE A 136 24.22 -27.92 22.00
C ILE A 136 24.95 -27.15 23.09
N THR A 137 25.17 -25.84 22.92
CA THR A 137 25.94 -25.02 23.86
C THR A 137 25.07 -24.47 24.98
N ASP A 138 23.89 -24.02 24.61
CA ASP A 138 22.96 -23.36 25.50
C ASP A 138 21.56 -23.39 24.90
N ILE A 139 20.59 -23.08 25.75
CA ILE A 139 19.21 -22.86 25.35
C ILE A 139 18.72 -21.49 25.81
N THR A 140 17.80 -20.94 25.03
CA THR A 140 16.94 -19.85 25.48
C THR A 140 15.63 -20.45 25.95
N PHE A 141 15.14 -20.06 27.13
CA PHE A 141 13.95 -20.65 27.72
C PHE A 141 13.06 -19.64 28.45
N ARG A 142 11.82 -20.07 28.69
CA ARG A 142 10.89 -19.42 29.61
C ARG A 142 10.49 -20.39 30.72
N PRO A 143 10.49 -19.95 31.98
CA PRO A 143 10.00 -20.78 33.07
C PRO A 143 8.47 -20.76 33.10
N SER A 144 7.87 -21.90 33.44
CA SER A 144 6.42 -22.05 33.57
C SER A 144 6.05 -22.87 34.79
N ILE A 145 4.86 -22.65 35.33
CA ILE A 145 4.24 -23.48 36.38
C ILE A 145 2.88 -23.94 35.86
N GLY A 146 2.73 -25.24 35.63
CA GLY A 146 1.59 -25.79 34.91
C GLY A 146 1.55 -25.25 33.48
N SER A 147 0.40 -24.70 33.07
CA SER A 147 0.24 -24.05 31.76
C SER A 147 0.61 -22.56 31.74
N LYS A 148 1.10 -22.00 32.85
CA LYS A 148 1.34 -20.55 32.99
C LYS A 148 2.81 -20.22 32.85
N VAL A 149 3.14 -19.36 31.90
CA VAL A 149 4.48 -18.79 31.73
C VAL A 149 4.73 -17.73 32.79
N LEU A 150 5.86 -17.81 33.47
CA LEU A 150 6.24 -16.81 34.47
C LEU A 150 6.79 -15.55 33.77
N PRO A 151 6.39 -14.35 34.23
CA PRO A 151 6.76 -13.09 33.59
C PRO A 151 8.23 -12.76 33.89
N THR A 152 9.08 -12.96 32.88
CA THR A 152 10.48 -12.50 32.86
C THR A 152 10.61 -11.29 31.92
N THR A 153 11.55 -10.38 32.20
CA THR A 153 11.82 -9.20 31.35
C THR A 153 12.43 -9.56 30.01
N THR A 154 13.20 -10.64 29.98
CA THR A 154 13.81 -11.22 28.77
C THR A 154 13.69 -12.73 28.82
N ALA A 155 13.88 -13.39 27.67
CA ALA A 155 14.12 -14.83 27.69
C ALA A 155 15.41 -15.13 28.49
N LEU A 156 15.41 -16.25 29.21
CA LEU A 156 16.52 -16.67 30.03
C LEU A 156 17.44 -17.58 29.23
N VAL A 157 18.73 -17.58 29.55
CA VAL A 157 19.72 -18.45 28.90
C VAL A 157 20.22 -19.46 29.92
N LEU A 158 20.24 -20.73 29.53
CA LEU A 158 20.86 -21.81 30.30
C LEU A 158 22.03 -22.37 29.50
N GLU A 159 23.25 -22.11 29.97
CA GLU A 159 24.48 -22.58 29.34
C GLU A 159 24.86 -23.97 29.86
N PHE A 160 25.18 -24.89 28.95
CA PHE A 160 25.60 -26.24 29.30
C PHE A 160 27.11 -26.29 29.53
N ILE A 161 27.54 -25.87 30.71
CA ILE A 161 28.94 -25.90 31.13
C ILE A 161 29.15 -27.10 32.07
N HIS A 162 30.03 -28.01 31.67
CA HIS A 162 30.34 -29.17 32.49
C HIS A 162 31.05 -28.74 33.79
N PRO A 163 30.53 -29.08 34.98
CA PRO A 163 30.95 -28.43 36.23
C PRO A 163 32.41 -28.73 36.63
N GLN A 164 32.94 -29.91 36.30
CA GLN A 164 34.33 -30.28 36.60
C GLN A 164 35.33 -29.81 35.54
N THR A 165 34.97 -29.83 34.26
CA THR A 165 35.91 -29.51 33.16
C THR A 165 35.79 -28.06 32.67
N LEU A 166 34.71 -27.37 33.06
CA LEU A 166 34.32 -26.03 32.63
C LEU A 166 34.19 -25.88 31.11
N LYS A 167 34.09 -27.00 30.38
CA LYS A 167 33.88 -27.00 28.93
C LYS A 167 32.40 -26.78 28.64
N LEU A 168 32.14 -25.86 27.73
CA LEU A 168 30.83 -25.56 27.17
C LEU A 168 30.45 -26.63 26.13
N GLY A 169 29.18 -27.03 26.14
CA GLY A 169 28.57 -27.91 25.17
C GLY A 169 28.10 -29.24 25.77
N LEU A 170 26.90 -29.64 25.39
CA LEU A 170 26.28 -30.93 25.64
C LEU A 170 26.37 -31.77 24.36
N ALA A 171 27.24 -32.77 24.34
CA ALA A 171 27.49 -33.60 23.17
C ALA A 171 26.33 -34.55 22.84
N PRO A 172 26.27 -35.09 21.61
CA PRO A 172 25.36 -36.17 21.25
C PRO A 172 25.40 -37.35 22.23
N GLY A 173 24.23 -37.75 22.73
CA GLY A 173 24.07 -38.82 23.71
C GLY A 173 24.54 -38.49 25.13
N GLU A 174 25.04 -37.28 25.39
CA GLU A 174 25.51 -36.86 26.71
C GLU A 174 24.33 -36.45 27.61
N THR A 175 24.50 -36.69 28.91
CA THR A 175 23.64 -36.14 29.96
C THR A 175 24.48 -35.24 30.85
N MET A 176 24.01 -34.02 31.08
CA MET A 176 24.62 -33.06 32.01
C MET A 176 23.65 -32.81 33.17
N THR A 177 24.20 -32.68 34.38
CA THR A 177 23.43 -32.38 35.58
C THR A 177 24.19 -31.35 36.41
N ASN A 178 23.46 -30.39 36.99
CA ASN A 178 24.02 -29.52 38.02
C ASN A 178 23.70 -30.01 39.45
N ASN A 179 23.02 -31.16 39.61
CA ASN A 179 22.84 -31.77 40.94
C ASN A 179 24.18 -31.98 41.64
N GLY A 180 24.33 -31.44 42.84
CA GLY A 180 25.58 -31.45 43.61
C GLY A 180 26.50 -30.23 43.38
N HIS A 181 26.05 -29.25 42.58
CA HIS A 181 26.68 -27.96 42.36
C HIS A 181 25.71 -26.81 42.69
N ASP A 182 26.10 -25.56 42.42
CA ASP A 182 25.21 -24.41 42.63
C ASP A 182 23.94 -24.54 41.76
N PRO A 183 22.74 -24.31 42.33
CA PRO A 183 21.50 -24.37 41.57
C PRO A 183 21.40 -23.21 40.59
N GLU A 184 20.69 -23.42 39.48
CA GLU A 184 20.31 -22.35 38.58
C GLU A 184 19.33 -21.41 39.29
N ARG A 185 19.51 -20.11 39.11
CA ARG A 185 18.70 -19.09 39.78
C ARG A 185 18.20 -18.03 38.80
N PHE A 186 16.92 -17.69 38.89
CA PHE A 186 16.38 -16.50 38.22
C PHE A 186 15.33 -15.80 39.09
N GLN A 187 15.07 -14.54 38.75
CA GLN A 187 14.08 -13.70 39.40
C GLN A 187 12.95 -13.36 38.41
N PHE A 188 11.71 -13.27 38.89
CA PHE A 188 10.55 -12.90 38.09
C PHE A 188 9.67 -11.88 38.81
N PHE A 189 8.92 -11.08 38.05
CA PHE A 189 8.09 -10.02 38.62
C PHE A 189 6.76 -10.55 39.15
N ILE A 190 6.52 -10.34 40.45
CA ILE A 190 5.26 -10.70 41.11
C ILE A 190 4.13 -9.76 40.70
N GLY A 191 4.43 -8.48 40.43
CA GLY A 191 3.42 -7.47 40.11
C GLY A 191 2.58 -7.76 38.86
N ASN A 192 3.05 -8.68 38.00
CA ASN A 192 2.35 -9.11 36.80
C ASN A 192 1.52 -10.39 37.02
N LEU A 193 1.40 -10.84 38.27
CA LEU A 193 0.65 -12.02 38.68
C LEU A 193 -0.50 -11.63 39.61
N SER A 194 -1.68 -12.17 39.36
CA SER A 194 -2.84 -12.08 40.25
C SER A 194 -2.61 -12.81 41.58
N ARG A 195 -3.46 -12.52 42.57
CA ARG A 195 -3.36 -13.18 43.89
C ARG A 195 -3.63 -14.67 43.79
N GLU A 196 -4.58 -15.05 42.94
CA GLU A 196 -4.94 -16.42 42.63
C GLU A 196 -3.76 -17.14 41.96
N GLU A 197 -3.05 -16.48 41.05
CA GLU A 197 -1.83 -17.00 40.43
C GLU A 197 -0.71 -17.20 41.43
N LEU A 198 -0.48 -16.27 42.34
CA LEU A 198 0.55 -16.42 43.37
C LEU A 198 0.22 -17.54 44.36
N GLN A 199 -1.05 -17.73 44.68
CA GLN A 199 -1.49 -18.83 45.54
C GLN A 199 -1.35 -20.18 44.83
N GLN A 200 -1.70 -20.25 43.54
CA GLN A 200 -1.53 -21.45 42.72
C GLN A 200 -0.05 -21.81 42.54
N ILE A 201 0.79 -20.81 42.26
CA ILE A 201 2.24 -20.97 42.23
C ILE A 201 2.66 -21.61 43.56
N ARG A 202 2.37 -20.99 44.71
CA ARG A 202 2.76 -21.52 46.03
C ARG A 202 2.27 -22.94 46.34
N SER A 203 1.12 -23.38 45.81
CA SER A 203 0.54 -24.69 46.11
C SER A 203 1.01 -25.84 45.22
N ASP A 204 1.45 -25.57 43.97
CA ASP A 204 1.73 -26.60 42.95
C ASP A 204 3.22 -26.69 42.52
N LEU A 205 4.12 -26.08 43.29
CA LEU A 205 5.52 -25.81 42.91
C LEU A 205 6.33 -27.03 42.50
N SER A 206 6.32 -28.05 43.34
CA SER A 206 7.27 -29.17 43.24
C SER A 206 6.95 -30.11 42.07
N GLY A 207 5.69 -30.12 41.61
CA GLY A 207 5.22 -31.03 40.56
C GLY A 207 4.94 -30.38 39.21
N SER A 208 4.83 -29.04 39.15
CA SER A 208 4.32 -28.35 37.97
C SER A 208 5.31 -27.37 37.32
N PHE A 209 6.48 -27.12 37.93
CA PHE A 209 7.50 -26.28 37.32
C PHE A 209 8.12 -26.96 36.10
N ALA A 210 8.20 -26.23 35.00
CA ALA A 210 8.84 -26.67 33.78
C ALA A 210 9.59 -25.50 33.13
N ILE A 211 10.47 -25.84 32.19
CA ILE A 211 11.11 -24.88 31.30
C ILE A 211 10.60 -25.13 29.88
N GLU A 212 10.07 -24.09 29.25
CA GLU A 212 9.74 -24.08 27.84
C GLU A 212 10.97 -23.61 27.07
N VAL A 213 11.57 -24.52 26.30
CA VAL A 213 12.72 -24.20 25.45
C VAL A 213 12.22 -23.44 24.22
N LEU A 214 12.77 -22.25 23.99
CA LEU A 214 12.40 -21.37 22.89
C LEU A 214 13.39 -21.44 21.74
N ASP A 215 14.69 -21.53 22.04
CA ASP A 215 15.75 -21.62 21.04
C ASP A 215 16.96 -22.38 21.58
N LEU A 216 17.85 -22.75 20.66
CA LEU A 216 19.04 -23.54 20.89
C LEU A 216 20.22 -22.93 20.15
N HIS A 217 21.41 -23.06 20.73
CA HIS A 217 22.64 -22.78 20.00
C HIS A 217 23.56 -24.00 19.95
N PHE A 218 24.40 -24.02 18.93
CA PHE A 218 25.21 -25.18 18.56
C PHE A 218 26.70 -24.83 18.51
N SER A 219 27.53 -25.85 18.61
CA SER A 219 28.95 -25.75 18.26
C SER A 219 29.42 -26.98 17.48
N SER A 220 30.55 -26.85 16.79
CA SER A 220 31.23 -27.99 16.16
C SER A 220 32.06 -28.80 17.14
N GLU A 221 32.44 -28.20 18.28
CA GLU A 221 33.30 -28.82 19.29
C GLU A 221 32.96 -28.32 20.71
N LYS A 222 33.37 -29.10 21.71
CA LYS A 222 33.35 -28.68 23.12
C LYS A 222 34.64 -27.95 23.45
N GLY A 223 34.55 -26.83 24.16
CA GLY A 223 35.72 -26.07 24.56
C GLY A 223 35.39 -25.05 25.65
N TYR A 224 36.39 -24.27 26.04
CA TYR A 224 36.18 -23.21 27.02
C TYR A 224 35.35 -22.07 26.42
N LYS A 225 34.56 -21.42 27.27
CA LYS A 225 33.77 -20.24 26.86
C LYS A 225 34.67 -19.18 26.24
N GLY A 226 34.25 -18.61 25.11
CA GLY A 226 35.05 -17.65 24.33
C GLY A 226 36.09 -18.27 23.39
N HIS A 227 36.31 -19.59 23.45
CA HIS A 227 37.23 -20.31 22.56
C HIS A 227 36.53 -21.18 21.51
N ILE A 228 35.21 -21.26 21.55
CA ILE A 228 34.41 -21.99 20.56
C ILE A 228 33.45 -21.04 19.84
N ARG A 229 33.20 -21.31 18.57
CA ARG A 229 32.18 -20.59 17.79
C ARG A 229 30.81 -21.17 18.13
N VAL A 230 29.98 -20.33 18.74
CA VAL A 230 28.55 -20.61 18.94
C VAL A 230 27.80 -20.23 17.66
N MET A 231 26.90 -21.11 17.24
CA MET A 231 26.13 -20.98 16.00
C MET A 231 24.63 -21.01 16.33
N ASP A 232 23.86 -20.15 15.66
CA ASP A 232 22.41 -20.28 15.64
C ASP A 232 21.95 -21.45 14.74
N VAL A 233 20.64 -21.64 14.63
CA VAL A 233 20.05 -22.68 13.77
C VAL A 233 20.42 -22.44 12.30
N GLU A 234 20.49 -21.20 11.83
CA GLU A 234 20.75 -20.92 10.42
C GLU A 234 22.19 -21.28 10.03
N GLU A 235 23.14 -20.93 10.90
CA GLU A 235 24.56 -21.27 10.75
C GLU A 235 24.80 -22.77 10.91
N ALA A 236 24.25 -23.39 11.96
CA ALA A 236 24.46 -24.81 12.25
C ALA A 236 23.94 -25.72 11.13
N PHE A 237 22.86 -25.30 10.45
CA PHE A 237 22.21 -26.03 9.36
C PHE A 237 22.41 -25.40 7.99
N GLU A 238 23.49 -24.61 7.80
CA GLU A 238 23.73 -23.88 6.55
C GLU A 238 23.63 -24.80 5.31
N ALA A 239 24.19 -26.01 5.36
CA ALA A 239 24.15 -26.94 4.22
C ALA A 239 22.72 -27.29 3.77
N GLN A 240 21.76 -27.36 4.70
CA GLN A 240 20.35 -27.64 4.40
C GLN A 240 19.58 -26.39 3.99
N LEU A 241 19.94 -25.23 4.55
CA LEU A 241 19.23 -23.97 4.37
C LEU A 241 19.71 -23.19 3.14
N LYS A 242 20.99 -23.35 2.76
CA LYS A 242 21.64 -22.61 1.66
C LYS A 242 20.91 -22.75 0.32
N PRO A 243 20.43 -23.92 -0.12
CA PRO A 243 19.67 -24.02 -1.37
C PRO A 243 18.40 -23.17 -1.35
N ILE A 244 17.68 -23.17 -0.23
CA ILE A 244 16.42 -22.42 -0.05
C ILE A 244 16.72 -20.92 0.03
N ARG A 245 17.74 -20.52 0.81
CA ARG A 245 18.23 -19.15 0.89
C ARG A 245 18.62 -18.59 -0.47
N ASN A 246 19.35 -19.39 -1.27
CA ASN A 246 19.75 -18.99 -2.62
C ASN A 246 18.54 -18.77 -3.54
N THR A 247 17.51 -19.62 -3.44
CA THR A 247 16.25 -19.44 -4.18
C THR A 247 15.54 -18.16 -3.73
N LEU A 248 15.44 -17.92 -2.42
CA LEU A 248 14.85 -16.69 -1.87
C LEU A 248 15.57 -15.43 -2.41
N MET A 249 16.90 -15.40 -2.37
CA MET A 249 17.71 -14.29 -2.91
C MET A 249 17.49 -14.08 -4.42
N LYS A 250 17.37 -15.17 -5.20
CA LYS A 250 17.04 -15.07 -6.62
C LYS A 250 15.66 -14.46 -6.84
N THR A 251 14.65 -14.89 -6.07
CA THR A 251 13.29 -14.34 -6.18
C THR A 251 13.20 -12.88 -5.74
N GLU A 252 13.98 -12.48 -4.74
CA GLU A 252 14.09 -11.08 -4.32
C GLU A 252 14.69 -10.20 -5.41
N THR A 253 15.77 -10.68 -6.05
CA THR A 253 16.42 -10.00 -7.17
C THR A 253 15.46 -9.86 -8.35
N GLU A 254 14.72 -10.92 -8.68
CA GLU A 254 13.70 -10.89 -9.74
C GLU A 254 12.57 -9.89 -9.42
N LEU A 255 12.05 -9.90 -8.19
CA LEU A 255 11.05 -8.93 -7.75
C LEU A 255 11.55 -7.48 -7.88
N ALA A 256 12.78 -7.20 -7.45
CA ALA A 256 13.39 -5.89 -7.58
C ALA A 256 13.51 -5.47 -9.06
N SER A 257 13.95 -6.39 -9.93
CA SER A 257 14.04 -6.19 -11.37
C SER A 257 12.68 -5.84 -11.99
N ARG A 258 11.62 -6.60 -11.66
CA ARG A 258 10.25 -6.35 -12.15
C ARG A 258 9.69 -5.02 -11.66
N ARG A 259 9.91 -4.68 -10.39
CA ARG A 259 9.51 -3.37 -9.82
C ARG A 259 10.19 -2.22 -10.55
N ASN A 260 11.48 -2.35 -10.83
CA ASN A 260 12.22 -1.35 -11.57
C ASN A 260 11.70 -1.19 -13.01
N ALA A 261 11.45 -2.30 -13.72
CA ALA A 261 10.88 -2.27 -15.07
C ALA A 261 9.49 -1.60 -15.09
N HIS A 262 8.62 -1.93 -14.13
CA HIS A 262 7.32 -1.28 -13.98
C HIS A 262 7.46 0.22 -13.71
N ALA A 263 8.35 0.63 -12.80
CA ALA A 263 8.56 2.03 -12.47
C ALA A 263 9.03 2.85 -13.68
N LEU A 264 10.00 2.32 -14.45
CA LEU A 264 10.49 2.96 -15.69
C LEU A 264 9.37 3.08 -16.73
N ALA A 265 8.57 2.03 -16.92
CA ALA A 265 7.43 2.07 -17.84
C ALA A 265 6.37 3.09 -17.41
N GLN A 266 6.09 3.18 -16.11
CA GLN A 266 5.13 4.13 -15.54
C GLN A 266 5.60 5.58 -15.67
N GLU A 267 6.89 5.83 -15.49
CA GLU A 267 7.50 7.14 -15.71
C GLU A 267 7.40 7.57 -17.19
N ALA A 268 7.76 6.67 -18.11
CA ALA A 268 7.67 6.92 -19.55
C ALA A 268 6.22 7.16 -19.99
N PHE A 269 5.28 6.33 -19.54
CA PHE A 269 3.85 6.53 -19.75
C PHE A 269 3.38 7.89 -19.24
N SER A 270 3.77 8.27 -18.02
CA SER A 270 3.37 9.55 -17.41
C SER A 270 3.93 10.75 -18.16
N SER A 271 5.13 10.62 -18.73
CA SER A 271 5.73 11.62 -19.60
C SER A 271 4.94 11.79 -20.90
N ASP A 272 4.65 10.69 -21.60
CA ASP A 272 3.94 10.77 -22.88
C ASP A 272 2.46 11.10 -22.74
N ARG A 273 1.80 10.63 -21.68
CA ARG A 273 0.42 11.02 -21.34
C ARG A 273 0.30 12.54 -21.15
N ARG A 274 1.31 13.19 -20.56
CA ARG A 274 1.33 14.65 -20.45
C ARG A 274 1.40 15.35 -21.81
N LYS A 275 2.12 14.78 -22.79
CA LYS A 275 2.16 15.30 -24.16
C LYS A 275 0.80 15.16 -24.84
N VAL A 276 0.20 13.98 -24.76
CA VAL A 276 -1.14 13.70 -25.31
C VAL A 276 -2.21 14.59 -24.67
N MET A 277 -2.11 14.82 -23.35
CA MET A 277 -2.99 15.77 -22.64
C MET A 277 -2.81 17.19 -23.15
N ALA A 278 -1.57 17.67 -23.31
CA ALA A 278 -1.31 19.01 -23.83
C ALA A 278 -1.84 19.20 -25.27
N GLU A 279 -1.70 18.17 -26.11
CA GLU A 279 -2.28 18.15 -27.47
C GLU A 279 -3.81 18.22 -27.44
N TYR A 280 -4.46 17.44 -26.57
CA TYR A 280 -5.91 17.46 -26.38
C TYR A 280 -6.39 18.83 -25.90
N THR A 281 -5.79 19.38 -24.84
CA THR A 281 -6.14 20.72 -24.32
C THR A 281 -5.98 21.80 -25.41
N SER A 282 -4.89 21.76 -26.18
CA SER A 282 -4.67 22.69 -27.29
C SER A 282 -5.73 22.56 -28.39
N ALA A 283 -6.12 21.32 -28.75
CA ALA A 283 -7.14 21.06 -29.74
C ALA A 283 -8.53 21.54 -29.29
N VAL A 284 -8.87 21.32 -28.01
CA VAL A 284 -10.14 21.73 -27.40
C VAL A 284 -10.24 23.25 -27.28
N GLU A 285 -9.16 23.93 -26.86
CA GLU A 285 -9.09 25.40 -26.86
C GLU A 285 -9.22 25.98 -28.28
N LYS A 286 -8.56 25.37 -29.26
CA LYS A 286 -8.68 25.77 -30.67
C LYS A 286 -10.11 25.60 -31.16
N LEU A 287 -10.76 24.47 -30.83
CA LEU A 287 -12.15 24.21 -31.17
C LEU A 287 -13.08 25.27 -30.58
N LYS A 288 -12.93 25.59 -29.29
CA LYS A 288 -13.71 26.62 -28.60
C LYS A 288 -13.62 27.96 -29.32
N ARG A 289 -12.40 28.40 -29.65
CA ARG A 289 -12.14 29.66 -30.39
C ARG A 289 -12.71 29.63 -31.81
N SER A 290 -12.49 28.56 -32.57
CA SER A 290 -12.96 28.47 -33.96
C SER A 290 -14.47 28.29 -34.08
N SER A 291 -15.10 27.75 -33.03
CA SER A 291 -16.54 27.50 -32.99
C SER A 291 -17.33 28.69 -32.49
N LEU A 292 -16.70 29.69 -31.87
CA LEU A 292 -17.36 30.90 -31.41
C LEU A 292 -18.06 31.61 -32.58
N ARG A 293 -19.33 31.93 -32.40
CA ARG A 293 -20.14 32.70 -33.36
C ARG A 293 -20.58 34.01 -32.76
N TYR A 294 -21.07 33.98 -31.52
CA TYR A 294 -21.51 35.17 -30.82
C TYR A 294 -21.07 35.15 -29.36
N LYS A 295 -20.98 36.34 -28.78
CA LYS A 295 -20.49 36.54 -27.43
C LYS A 295 -21.21 37.74 -26.82
N SER A 296 -21.70 37.61 -25.59
CA SER A 296 -22.40 38.69 -24.91
C SER A 296 -22.16 38.64 -23.40
N ALA A 297 -22.05 39.81 -22.79
CA ALA A 297 -21.91 39.94 -21.34
C ALA A 297 -23.26 39.69 -20.64
N VAL A 298 -23.20 39.24 -19.39
CA VAL A 298 -24.39 39.12 -18.54
C VAL A 298 -24.62 40.42 -17.78
N ASP A 299 -25.85 40.94 -17.83
CA ASP A 299 -26.29 42.02 -16.94
C ASP A 299 -26.38 41.46 -15.52
N SER A 300 -25.40 41.78 -14.68
CA SER A 300 -25.29 41.26 -13.31
C SER A 300 -26.47 41.61 -12.41
N LYS A 301 -27.23 42.68 -12.71
CA LYS A 301 -28.43 43.05 -11.96
C LYS A 301 -29.65 42.25 -12.37
N LYS A 302 -29.71 41.80 -13.62
CA LYS A 302 -30.85 41.08 -14.20
C LYS A 302 -30.61 39.58 -14.38
N GLY A 303 -29.37 39.12 -14.21
CA GLY A 303 -28.98 37.72 -14.47
C GLY A 303 -29.23 37.30 -15.92
N ARG A 304 -29.13 38.24 -16.87
CA ARG A 304 -29.58 38.03 -18.24
C ARG A 304 -28.57 38.54 -19.25
N SER A 305 -28.35 37.77 -20.31
CA SER A 305 -27.64 38.20 -21.51
C SER A 305 -28.60 38.32 -22.69
N ILE A 306 -28.26 39.20 -23.63
CA ILE A 306 -29.04 39.44 -24.85
C ILE A 306 -28.08 39.37 -26.04
N PHE A 307 -28.47 38.59 -27.03
CA PHE A 307 -27.87 38.55 -28.35
C PHE A 307 -28.86 39.15 -29.34
N GLU A 308 -28.40 40.08 -30.16
CA GLU A 308 -29.19 40.74 -31.20
C GLU A 308 -28.57 40.42 -32.56
N ASP A 309 -29.40 40.45 -33.60
CA ASP A 309 -29.02 40.17 -34.99
C ASP A 309 -28.37 38.79 -35.23
N ILE A 310 -28.97 37.74 -34.67
CA ILE A 310 -28.47 36.35 -34.75
C ILE A 310 -29.08 35.61 -35.93
N ASP A 311 -28.28 34.85 -36.66
CA ASP A 311 -28.77 34.00 -37.74
C ASP A 311 -29.63 32.84 -37.19
N VAL A 312 -30.68 32.47 -37.93
CA VAL A 312 -31.51 31.30 -37.60
C VAL A 312 -30.68 30.03 -37.77
N GLY A 313 -30.73 29.14 -36.78
CA GLY A 313 -29.96 27.89 -36.82
C GLY A 313 -29.73 27.26 -35.46
N THR A 314 -28.92 26.20 -35.44
CA THR A 314 -28.56 25.45 -34.23
C THR A 314 -27.22 25.91 -33.68
N TYR A 315 -27.19 26.24 -32.40
CA TYR A 315 -26.01 26.70 -31.67
C TYR A 315 -25.84 25.94 -30.36
N LEU A 316 -24.64 25.97 -29.82
CA LEU A 316 -24.35 25.51 -28.46
C LEU A 316 -24.11 26.73 -27.57
N LEU A 317 -24.95 26.89 -26.57
CA LEU A 317 -24.79 27.90 -25.55
C LEU A 317 -23.71 27.45 -24.56
N TYR A 318 -22.67 28.26 -24.38
CA TYR A 318 -21.55 27.97 -23.50
C TYR A 318 -21.22 29.13 -22.58
N ALA A 319 -20.98 28.84 -21.31
CA ALA A 319 -20.51 29.81 -20.33
C ALA A 319 -19.89 29.08 -19.14
N THR A 320 -18.78 29.57 -18.59
CA THR A 320 -18.12 28.96 -17.42
C THR A 320 -18.25 29.83 -16.19
N ASN A 321 -18.26 29.21 -15.03
CA ASN A 321 -18.02 29.89 -13.76
C ASN A 321 -16.56 29.71 -13.31
N GLU A 322 -16.20 30.32 -12.19
CA GLU A 322 -14.86 30.23 -11.60
C GLU A 322 -14.56 28.87 -10.94
N THR A 323 -15.58 28.01 -10.77
CA THR A 323 -15.46 26.72 -10.07
C THR A 323 -15.30 25.52 -11.01
N GLY A 324 -15.14 25.76 -12.32
CA GLY A 324 -14.93 24.69 -13.32
C GLY A 324 -16.22 24.05 -13.84
N GLU A 325 -17.37 24.66 -13.57
CA GLU A 325 -18.66 24.25 -14.12
C GLU A 325 -19.05 25.14 -15.30
N ALA A 326 -19.79 24.59 -16.25
CA ALA A 326 -20.24 25.28 -17.43
C ALA A 326 -21.72 25.04 -17.76
N ILE A 327 -22.31 26.04 -18.41
CA ILE A 327 -23.45 25.87 -19.29
C ILE A 327 -22.93 25.24 -20.59
N PHE A 328 -23.58 24.17 -21.05
CA PHE A 328 -23.32 23.59 -22.37
C PHE A 328 -24.62 22.96 -22.88
N GLU A 329 -25.43 23.76 -23.58
CA GLU A 329 -26.76 23.35 -24.04
C GLU A 329 -26.97 23.68 -25.52
N GLU A 330 -27.54 22.73 -26.27
CA GLU A 330 -27.93 22.95 -27.65
C GLU A 330 -29.22 23.79 -27.70
N ILE A 331 -29.22 24.82 -28.55
CA ILE A 331 -30.35 25.71 -28.75
C ILE A 331 -30.65 25.86 -30.23
N ASN A 332 -31.93 25.89 -30.56
CA ASN A 332 -32.41 26.22 -31.90
C ASN A 332 -32.93 27.65 -31.89
N VAL A 333 -32.31 28.50 -32.69
CA VAL A 333 -32.67 29.91 -32.84
C VAL A 333 -33.62 30.02 -34.03
N HIS A 334 -34.83 30.50 -33.77
CA HIS A 334 -35.85 30.78 -34.78
C HIS A 334 -35.96 32.28 -35.05
N GLU A 335 -36.66 32.68 -36.12
CA GLU A 335 -36.95 34.09 -36.39
C GLU A 335 -37.67 34.76 -35.22
N GLY A 336 -37.37 36.03 -34.97
CA GLY A 336 -37.97 36.80 -33.88
C GLY A 336 -37.29 36.57 -32.52
N LYS A 337 -38.08 36.56 -31.44
CA LYS A 337 -37.57 36.56 -30.06
C LYS A 337 -37.54 35.15 -29.47
N ASN A 338 -36.35 34.67 -29.14
CA ASN A 338 -36.09 33.41 -28.46
C ASN A 338 -35.76 33.69 -26.98
N GLN A 339 -36.40 33.01 -26.04
CA GLN A 339 -36.14 33.17 -24.60
C GLN A 339 -35.76 31.83 -23.97
N LEU A 340 -34.62 31.80 -23.26
CA LEU A 340 -34.07 30.63 -22.62
C LEU A 340 -33.77 30.95 -21.15
N THR A 341 -33.99 29.99 -20.28
CA THR A 341 -33.63 30.07 -18.86
C THR A 341 -32.82 28.84 -18.51
N ILE A 342 -31.57 29.06 -18.08
CA ILE A 342 -30.66 27.99 -17.69
C ILE A 342 -30.71 27.81 -16.18
N HIS A 343 -30.93 26.57 -15.73
CA HIS A 343 -31.20 26.27 -14.33
C HIS A 343 -30.03 25.60 -13.60
N ALA A 344 -29.13 24.91 -14.32
CA ALA A 344 -28.06 24.15 -13.71
C ALA A 344 -26.77 24.27 -14.53
N LEU A 345 -25.64 24.26 -13.83
CA LEU A 345 -24.31 24.11 -14.40
C LEU A 345 -23.89 22.63 -14.34
N ARG A 346 -23.02 22.22 -15.25
CA ARG A 346 -22.46 20.87 -15.31
C ARG A 346 -20.94 20.95 -15.37
N GLU A 347 -20.25 19.83 -15.22
CA GLU A 347 -18.81 19.77 -15.47
C GLU A 347 -18.46 20.32 -16.87
N ASP A 348 -17.48 21.20 -16.95
CA ASP A 348 -17.12 21.86 -18.21
C ASP A 348 -16.64 20.83 -19.24
N PRO A 349 -17.34 20.70 -20.39
CA PRO A 349 -16.98 19.69 -21.36
C PRO A 349 -15.66 19.98 -22.09
N PHE A 350 -15.12 21.20 -21.99
CA PHE A 350 -13.80 21.57 -22.52
C PHE A 350 -12.66 21.25 -21.55
N LEU A 351 -12.95 20.84 -20.31
CA LEU A 351 -11.95 20.36 -19.37
C LEU A 351 -11.76 18.83 -19.51
N PRO A 352 -10.52 18.33 -19.30
CA PRO A 352 -10.17 16.90 -19.43
C PRO A 352 -10.64 16.03 -18.27
#